data_AF-O32816-F1
#
_entry.id   AF-O32816-F1
#
_cell.length_a   1.000
_cell.length_b   1.000
_cell.length_c   1.000
_cell.angle_alpha   90.00
_cell.angle_beta   90.00
_cell.angle_gamma   90.00
#
_symmetry.space_group_name_H-M   'P 1'
#
loop_
_entity.id
_entity.type
_entity.pdbx_description
1 polymer ?
#
loop_
_entity_poly.entity_id
_entity_poly.type
_entity_poly.pdbx_seq_one_letter_code
_entity_poly.pdbx_strand_id
1 'polypeptide(L)'
;MDAENKKGIGLAALVAIIVSGAIGGGVFNLSNDLATNASPGGVVISWIVIGFGILMLVLSLNHLVVNKPELSGVSDYARAGFGNMVGFISGWGYWLSAWAGNRAFAVLMMTSVDYFFPGVFQAKNGSLTILSVIVVSIVSWGLTLLVMRGVEGAAAINAIVLVAKLIPLFVFVIAGIVTFKAGVFIAHFWQNFVANTNADGVIKSLTWSNMTGGDLFSQVKGSLMVMIWVFVGIEGAAMMGDRAKRKSDAGKA
;
A
#
# COMPACT_ATOMS: atom_id res chain seq x y z
N MET A 1 25.08 21.06 -10.63
CA MET A 1 25.81 20.05 -11.40
C MET A 1 25.66 18.77 -10.62
N ASP A 2 24.75 17.88 -11.04
CA ASP A 2 24.39 16.68 -10.26
C ASP A 2 25.63 15.80 -10.09
N ALA A 3 26.00 15.49 -8.84
CA ALA A 3 27.08 14.55 -8.57
C ALA A 3 26.65 13.16 -9.07
N GLU A 4 27.30 12.67 -10.14
CA GLU A 4 26.99 11.37 -10.74
C GLU A 4 27.66 10.25 -9.92
N ASN A 5 26.85 9.42 -9.27
CA ASN A 5 27.35 8.23 -8.60
C ASN A 5 27.53 7.11 -9.64
N LYS A 6 28.78 6.85 -10.04
CA LYS A 6 29.12 5.83 -11.06
C LYS A 6 28.64 4.40 -10.73
N LYS A 7 28.30 4.11 -9.46
CA LYS A 7 27.71 2.84 -9.00
C LYS A 7 26.23 2.96 -8.59
N GLY A 8 25.59 4.11 -8.82
CA GLY A 8 24.21 4.35 -8.41
C GLY A 8 23.17 3.67 -9.31
N ILE A 9 21.97 3.50 -8.76
CA ILE A 9 20.85 2.83 -9.42
C ILE A 9 20.30 3.71 -10.56
N GLY A 10 20.14 3.14 -11.76
CA GLY A 10 19.57 3.86 -12.92
C GLY A 10 18.06 4.08 -12.81
N LEU A 11 17.52 5.07 -13.54
CA LEU A 11 16.11 5.48 -13.48
C LEU A 11 15.11 4.31 -13.58
N ALA A 12 15.26 3.43 -14.58
CA ALA A 12 14.34 2.31 -14.77
C ALA A 12 14.35 1.31 -13.59
N ALA A 13 15.53 1.05 -13.02
CA ALA A 13 15.67 0.22 -11.83
C ALA A 13 15.10 0.93 -10.59
N LEU A 14 15.24 2.25 -10.52
CA LEU A 14 14.61 3.05 -9.48
C LEU A 14 13.09 2.92 -9.56
N VAL A 15 12.48 3.23 -10.72
CA VAL A 15 11.03 3.05 -10.98
C VAL A 15 10.58 1.65 -10.60
N ALA A 16 11.30 0.61 -11.02
CA ALA A 16 10.96 -0.77 -10.68
C ALA A 16 10.97 -1.03 -9.17
N ILE A 17 11.93 -0.45 -8.43
CA ILE A 17 11.97 -0.53 -6.97
C ILE A 17 10.81 0.24 -6.33
N ILE A 18 10.49 1.45 -6.82
CA ILE A 18 9.36 2.26 -6.33
C ILE A 18 8.05 1.50 -6.53
N VAL A 19 7.79 1.02 -7.75
CA VAL A 19 6.60 0.26 -8.11
C VAL A 19 6.53 -1.04 -7.30
N SER A 20 7.64 -1.77 -7.16
CA SER A 20 7.68 -2.97 -6.33
C SER A 20 7.45 -2.69 -4.84
N GLY A 21 7.84 -1.51 -4.35
CA GLY A 21 7.59 -1.05 -2.98
C GLY A 21 6.13 -0.68 -2.75
N ALA A 22 5.51 0.02 -3.71
CA ALA A 22 4.10 0.39 -3.68
C ALA A 22 3.16 -0.83 -3.83
N ILE A 23 3.57 -1.86 -4.59
CA ILE A 23 2.85 -3.14 -4.71
C ILE A 23 3.13 -3.99 -3.44
N GLY A 24 2.54 -3.58 -2.33
CA GLY A 24 2.55 -4.25 -1.04
C GLY A 24 1.34 -5.17 -0.81
N GLY A 25 1.09 -5.55 0.45
CA GLY A 25 -0.07 -6.36 0.82
C GLY A 25 -1.42 -5.66 0.59
N GLY A 26 -1.44 -4.31 0.61
CA GLY A 26 -2.66 -3.53 0.46
C GLY A 26 -3.36 -3.69 -0.90
N VAL A 27 -2.61 -3.89 -1.99
CA VAL A 27 -3.19 -3.97 -3.35
C VAL A 27 -4.11 -5.20 -3.52
N PHE A 28 -3.85 -6.28 -2.79
CA PHE A 28 -4.60 -7.53 -2.94
C PHE A 28 -5.96 -7.48 -2.25
N ASN A 29 -6.09 -6.73 -1.14
CA ASN A 29 -7.37 -6.51 -0.47
C ASN A 29 -8.13 -5.29 -1.01
N LEU A 30 -7.41 -4.32 -1.60
CA LEU A 30 -7.98 -3.07 -2.06
C LEU A 30 -9.23 -3.26 -2.93
N SER A 31 -9.20 -4.20 -3.87
CA SER A 31 -10.35 -4.45 -4.76
C SER A 31 -11.60 -4.88 -3.98
N ASN A 32 -11.45 -5.71 -2.95
CA ASN A 32 -12.56 -6.17 -2.11
C ASN A 32 -13.06 -5.03 -1.20
N ASP A 33 -12.14 -4.32 -0.56
CA ASP A 33 -12.46 -3.21 0.34
C ASP A 33 -13.14 -2.06 -0.41
N LEU A 34 -12.71 -1.74 -1.63
CA LEU A 34 -13.36 -0.71 -2.44
C LEU A 34 -14.73 -1.17 -2.95
N ALA A 35 -14.85 -2.42 -3.37
CA ALA A 35 -16.12 -2.96 -3.85
C ALA A 35 -17.20 -3.04 -2.74
N THR A 36 -16.79 -3.20 -1.47
CA THR A 36 -17.71 -3.25 -0.34
C THR A 36 -18.05 -1.88 0.22
N ASN A 37 -17.17 -0.89 0.08
CA ASN A 37 -17.33 0.43 0.70
C ASN A 37 -17.77 1.55 -0.26
N ALA A 38 -17.67 1.37 -1.58
CA ALA A 38 -17.96 2.44 -2.54
C ALA A 38 -18.54 1.93 -3.87
N SER A 39 -19.41 2.76 -4.47
CA SER A 39 -19.89 2.59 -5.84
C SER A 39 -18.75 2.78 -6.85
N PRO A 40 -18.87 2.27 -8.10
CA PRO A 40 -17.85 2.49 -9.13
C PRO A 40 -17.47 3.96 -9.33
N GLY A 41 -18.47 4.85 -9.39
CA GLY A 41 -18.24 6.29 -9.48
C GLY A 41 -17.55 6.88 -8.24
N GLY A 42 -17.95 6.44 -7.04
CA GLY A 42 -17.29 6.83 -5.80
C GLY A 42 -15.81 6.39 -5.74
N VAL A 43 -15.50 5.19 -6.23
CA VAL A 43 -14.13 4.67 -6.33
C VAL A 43 -13.28 5.52 -7.28
N VAL A 44 -13.81 5.89 -8.46
CA VAL A 44 -13.09 6.75 -9.42
C VAL A 44 -12.77 8.12 -8.80
N ILE A 45 -13.73 8.74 -8.14
CA ILE A 45 -13.52 10.03 -7.44
C ILE A 45 -12.46 9.86 -6.34
N SER A 46 -12.52 8.77 -5.57
CA SER A 46 -11.54 8.48 -4.52
C SER A 46 -10.13 8.36 -5.08
N TRP A 47 -9.95 7.68 -6.22
CA TRP A 47 -8.67 7.58 -6.92
C TRP A 47 -8.13 8.94 -7.37
N ILE A 48 -8.99 9.81 -7.89
CA ILE A 48 -8.60 11.17 -8.30
C ILE A 48 -8.13 11.97 -7.09
N VAL A 49 -8.91 11.95 -6.00
CA VAL A 49 -8.60 12.71 -4.78
C VAL A 49 -7.30 12.21 -4.13
N ILE A 50 -7.15 10.89 -3.95
CA ILE A 50 -5.93 10.36 -3.34
C ILE A 50 -4.71 10.50 -4.25
N GLY A 51 -4.89 10.26 -5.55
CA GLY A 51 -3.82 10.39 -6.53
C GLY A 51 -3.30 11.82 -6.58
N PHE A 52 -4.20 12.80 -6.54
CA PHE A 52 -3.81 14.21 -6.43
C PHE A 52 -3.05 14.49 -5.12
N GLY A 53 -3.55 14.03 -3.97
CA GLY A 53 -2.90 14.23 -2.68
C GLY A 53 -1.49 13.63 -2.60
N ILE A 54 -1.33 12.39 -3.06
CA ILE A 54 -0.04 11.71 -3.10
C ILE A 54 0.91 12.37 -4.11
N LEU A 55 0.41 12.79 -5.27
CA LEU A 55 1.22 13.53 -6.24
C LEU A 55 1.78 14.82 -5.63
N MET A 56 0.94 15.61 -4.94
CA MET A 56 1.40 16.83 -4.26
C MET A 56 2.45 16.52 -3.18
N LEU A 57 2.26 15.44 -2.42
CA LEU A 57 3.22 14.99 -1.41
C LEU A 57 4.57 14.60 -2.04
N VAL A 58 4.55 13.80 -3.11
CA VAL A 58 5.76 13.39 -3.84
C VAL A 58 6.47 14.59 -4.46
N LEU A 59 5.74 15.52 -5.07
CA LEU A 59 6.32 16.75 -5.63
C LEU A 59 6.97 17.61 -4.55
N SER A 60 6.36 17.71 -3.36
CA SER A 60 6.95 18.41 -2.22
C SER A 60 8.23 17.74 -1.73
N LEU A 61 8.26 16.40 -1.61
CA LEU A 61 9.44 15.66 -1.21
C LEU A 61 10.56 15.76 -2.26
N ASN A 62 10.22 15.67 -3.53
CA ASN A 62 11.14 15.84 -4.65
C ASN A 62 11.78 17.24 -4.61
N HIS A 63 10.98 18.28 -4.39
CA HIS A 63 11.49 19.65 -4.25
C HIS A 63 12.52 19.77 -3.12
N LEU A 64 12.30 19.09 -1.99
CA LEU A 64 13.26 19.06 -0.87
C LEU A 64 14.55 18.30 -1.25
N VAL A 65 14.44 17.14 -1.90
CA VAL A 65 15.60 16.34 -2.34
C VAL A 65 16.50 17.10 -3.30
N VAL A 66 15.92 17.91 -4.20
CA VAL A 66 16.68 18.69 -5.18
C VAL A 66 17.34 19.92 -4.54
N ASN A 67 16.64 20.63 -3.65
CA ASN A 67 17.12 21.90 -3.09
C ASN A 67 17.97 21.76 -1.82
N LYS A 68 17.84 20.63 -1.11
CA LYS A 68 18.57 20.32 0.13
C LYS A 68 19.27 18.96 0.02
N PRO A 69 20.17 18.78 -0.97
CA PRO A 69 20.80 17.48 -1.25
C PRO A 69 21.71 16.98 -0.11
N GLU A 70 22.11 17.85 0.82
CA GLU A 70 22.87 17.53 2.03
C GLU A 70 22.04 16.85 3.12
N LEU A 71 20.71 16.95 3.06
CA LEU A 71 19.80 16.31 4.01
C LEU A 71 19.33 14.97 3.48
N SER A 72 19.13 14.01 4.38
CA SER A 72 18.61 12.69 4.05
C SER A 72 17.60 12.25 5.10
N GLY A 73 16.37 11.96 4.68
CA GLY A 73 15.34 11.50 5.61
C GLY A 73 14.28 12.54 5.99
N VAL A 74 13.06 12.08 6.27
CA VAL A 74 11.91 12.96 6.61
C VAL A 74 12.21 13.75 7.89
N SER A 75 12.90 13.11 8.83
CA SER A 75 13.31 13.73 10.10
C SER A 75 14.33 14.86 9.92
N ASP A 76 15.24 14.73 8.95
CA ASP A 76 16.29 15.72 8.73
C ASP A 76 15.75 16.95 8.02
N TYR A 77 14.85 16.76 7.05
CA TYR A 77 14.08 17.87 6.46
C TYR A 77 13.25 18.60 7.52
N ALA A 78 12.55 17.86 8.39
CA ALA A 78 11.78 18.44 9.48
C ALA A 78 12.66 19.19 10.49
N ARG A 79 13.83 18.64 10.84
CA ARG A 79 14.80 19.27 11.73
C ARG A 79 15.34 20.58 11.15
N ALA A 80 15.71 20.57 9.87
CA ALA A 80 16.25 21.74 9.20
C ALA A 80 15.22 22.86 9.04
N GLY A 81 13.95 22.53 8.81
CA GLY A 81 12.88 23.52 8.64
C GLY A 81 12.31 24.06 9.97
N PHE A 82 12.23 23.22 11.01
CA PHE A 82 11.41 23.52 12.20
C PHE A 82 12.11 23.24 13.53
N GLY A 83 13.39 22.86 13.51
CA GLY A 83 14.22 22.66 14.70
C GLY A 83 14.19 21.23 15.27
N ASN A 84 14.99 21.03 16.32
CA ASN A 84 15.30 19.70 16.86
C ASN A 84 14.08 18.92 17.36
N MET A 85 13.12 19.59 18.01
CA MET A 85 11.92 18.94 18.55
C MET A 85 11.04 18.36 17.43
N VAL A 86 10.81 19.14 16.36
CA VAL A 86 9.98 18.68 15.24
C VAL A 86 10.66 17.56 14.46
N GLY A 87 11.99 17.66 14.26
CA GLY A 87 12.77 16.57 13.69
C GLY A 87 12.71 15.28 14.52
N PHE A 88 12.76 15.40 15.85
CA PHE A 88 12.61 14.27 16.78
C PHE A 88 11.22 13.64 16.68
N ILE A 89 10.15 14.44 16.73
CA ILE A 89 8.76 13.95 16.59
C ILE A 89 8.56 13.27 15.24
N SER A 90 9.08 13.84 14.16
CA SER A 90 9.00 13.26 12.82
C SER A 90 9.68 11.88 12.74
N GLY A 91 10.91 11.77 13.28
CA GLY A 91 11.62 10.50 13.33
C GLY A 91 10.90 9.44 14.17
N TRP A 92 10.40 9.82 15.35
CA TRP A 92 9.62 8.93 16.20
C TRP A 92 8.29 8.50 15.57
N GLY A 93 7.59 9.43 14.92
CA GLY A 93 6.35 9.13 14.20
C GLY A 93 6.58 8.12 13.08
N TYR A 94 7.63 8.31 12.29
CA TYR A 94 8.03 7.38 11.23
C TYR A 94 8.40 6.00 11.78
N TRP A 95 9.13 5.96 12.90
CA TRP A 95 9.49 4.69 13.54
C TRP A 95 8.27 3.94 14.09
N LEU A 96 7.35 4.66 14.75
CA LEU A 96 6.08 4.10 15.24
C LEU A 96 5.18 3.61 14.11
N SER A 97 5.11 4.33 12.99
CA SER A 97 4.33 3.89 11.82
C SER A 97 4.90 2.61 11.22
N ALA A 98 6.22 2.47 11.16
CA ALA A 98 6.87 1.24 10.70
C ALA A 98 6.54 0.04 11.62
N TRP A 99 6.52 0.25 12.94
CA TRP A 99 6.10 -0.76 13.90
C TRP A 99 4.64 -1.19 13.72
N ALA A 100 3.73 -0.22 13.59
CA ALA A 100 2.32 -0.49 13.36
C ALA A 100 2.10 -1.23 12.04
N GLY A 101 2.81 -0.83 10.98
CA GLY A 101 2.79 -1.48 9.67
C GLY A 101 3.19 -2.96 9.74
N ASN A 102 4.29 -3.27 10.45
CA ASN A 102 4.73 -4.66 10.62
C ASN A 102 3.67 -5.54 11.29
N ARG A 103 2.96 -5.02 12.31
CA ARG A 103 1.87 -5.76 12.95
C ARG A 103 0.67 -5.93 12.03
N ALA A 104 0.32 -4.92 11.24
CA ALA A 104 -0.77 -5.01 10.27
C ALA A 104 -0.48 -6.08 9.19
N PHE A 105 0.74 -6.13 8.66
CA PHE A 105 1.15 -7.17 7.70
C PHE A 105 1.12 -8.58 8.30
N ALA A 106 1.49 -8.73 9.57
CA ALA A 106 1.37 -10.00 10.27
C ALA A 106 -0.09 -10.48 10.38
N VAL A 107 -1.01 -9.57 10.72
CA VAL A 107 -2.45 -9.88 10.75
C VAL A 107 -2.93 -10.28 9.35
N LEU A 108 -2.61 -9.49 8.33
CA LEU A 108 -2.95 -9.76 6.94
C LEU A 108 -2.47 -11.14 6.49
N MET A 109 -1.22 -11.49 6.80
CA MET A 109 -0.62 -12.78 6.45
C MET A 109 -1.41 -13.93 7.07
N MET A 110 -1.70 -13.87 8.38
CA MET A 110 -2.41 -14.93 9.08
C MET A 110 -3.88 -15.03 8.66
N THR A 111 -4.57 -13.91 8.43
CA THR A 111 -5.92 -13.89 7.86
C THR A 111 -5.94 -14.52 6.46
N SER A 112 -4.91 -14.28 5.64
CA SER A 112 -4.80 -14.89 4.31
C SER A 112 -4.56 -16.39 4.38
N VAL A 113 -3.81 -16.88 5.38
CA VAL A 113 -3.61 -18.31 5.60
C VAL A 113 -4.88 -18.98 6.16
N ASP A 114 -5.63 -18.29 7.01
CA ASP A 114 -6.90 -18.79 7.56
C ASP A 114 -7.94 -19.08 6.48
N TYR A 115 -7.90 -18.37 5.33
CA TYR A 115 -8.73 -18.71 4.17
C TYR A 115 -8.60 -20.18 3.72
N PHE A 116 -7.39 -20.76 3.83
CA PHE A 116 -7.15 -22.18 3.51
C PHE A 116 -7.38 -23.11 4.70
N PHE A 117 -7.29 -22.59 5.93
CA PHE A 117 -7.46 -23.35 7.18
C PHE A 117 -8.42 -22.61 8.14
N PRO A 118 -9.73 -22.59 7.83
CA PRO A 118 -10.67 -21.71 8.54
C PRO A 118 -10.73 -21.98 10.04
N GLY A 119 -10.55 -20.94 10.85
CA GLY A 119 -10.63 -21.01 12.31
C GLY A 119 -9.35 -21.47 13.02
N VAL A 120 -8.28 -21.76 12.28
CA VAL A 120 -6.99 -22.21 12.85
C VAL A 120 -6.10 -21.02 13.20
N PHE A 121 -6.07 -20.00 12.33
CA PHE A 121 -5.19 -18.84 12.43
C PHE A 121 -5.95 -17.56 12.83
N GLN A 122 -7.24 -17.49 12.55
CA GLN A 122 -8.11 -16.40 12.95
C GLN A 122 -9.33 -16.93 13.71
N ALA A 123 -9.60 -16.35 14.88
CA ALA A 123 -10.81 -16.63 15.62
C ALA A 123 -12.02 -15.94 14.97
N LYS A 124 -13.23 -16.43 15.25
CA LYS A 124 -14.49 -15.90 14.69
C LYS A 124 -14.73 -14.40 14.98
N ASN A 125 -14.11 -13.86 16.02
CA ASN A 125 -14.16 -12.43 16.36
C ASN A 125 -13.14 -11.57 15.60
N GLY A 126 -12.40 -12.15 14.65
CA GLY A 126 -11.37 -11.49 13.85
C GLY A 126 -9.99 -11.42 14.53
N SER A 127 -9.86 -11.86 15.78
CA SER A 127 -8.57 -11.85 16.50
C SER A 127 -7.66 -13.00 16.07
N LEU A 128 -6.34 -12.78 16.14
CA LEU A 128 -5.36 -13.83 15.86
C LEU A 128 -5.36 -14.90 16.96
N THR A 129 -5.27 -16.17 16.56
CA THR A 129 -5.09 -17.27 17.51
C THR A 129 -3.67 -17.27 18.11
N ILE A 130 -3.47 -18.00 19.21
CA ILE A 130 -2.14 -18.15 19.82
C ILE A 130 -1.14 -18.77 18.83
N LEU A 131 -1.62 -19.72 18.00
CA LEU A 131 -0.80 -20.33 16.95
C LEU A 131 -0.31 -19.28 15.93
N SER A 132 -1.18 -18.37 15.50
CA SER A 132 -0.81 -17.26 14.63
C SER A 132 0.28 -16.37 15.24
N VAL A 133 0.18 -16.07 16.54
CA VAL A 133 1.21 -15.27 17.23
C VAL A 133 2.57 -15.98 17.20
N ILE A 134 2.59 -17.30 17.43
CA ILE A 134 3.82 -18.09 17.39
C ILE A 134 4.42 -18.09 15.97
N VAL A 135 3.59 -18.37 14.95
CA VAL A 135 4.03 -18.45 13.54
C VAL A 135 4.57 -17.09 13.07
N VAL A 136 3.83 -16.01 13.32
CA VAL A 136 4.26 -14.64 13.01
C VAL A 136 5.58 -14.31 13.71
N SER A 137 5.73 -14.71 14.97
CA SER A 137 6.96 -14.44 15.73
C SER A 137 8.16 -15.14 15.11
N ILE A 138 8.02 -16.43 14.75
CA ILE A 138 9.07 -17.21 14.08
C ILE A 138 9.45 -16.57 12.74
N VAL A 139 8.46 -16.21 11.92
CA VAL A 139 8.68 -15.57 10.62
C VAL A 139 9.38 -14.21 10.79
N SER A 140 8.92 -13.38 11.74
CA SER A 140 9.47 -12.04 11.98
C SER A 140 10.92 -12.09 12.45
N TRP A 141 11.25 -13.01 13.37
CA TRP A 141 12.63 -13.22 13.80
C TRP A 141 13.49 -13.80 12.68
N GLY A 142 12.94 -14.71 11.86
CA GLY A 142 13.63 -15.23 10.68
C GLY A 142 14.00 -14.14 9.67
N LEU A 143 13.05 -13.24 9.36
CA LEU A 143 13.29 -12.08 8.50
C LEU A 143 14.32 -11.12 9.12
N THR A 144 14.26 -10.90 10.43
CA THR A 144 15.21 -10.04 11.14
C THR A 144 16.64 -10.61 11.06
N LEU A 145 16.81 -11.92 11.29
CA LEU A 145 18.09 -12.61 11.15
C LEU A 145 18.63 -12.57 9.72
N LEU A 146 17.74 -12.68 8.72
CA LEU A 146 18.11 -12.55 7.31
C LEU A 146 18.63 -11.15 7.01
N VAL A 147 17.92 -10.10 7.46
CA VAL A 147 18.33 -8.71 7.27
C VAL A 147 19.66 -8.42 7.96
N MET A 148 19.88 -8.95 9.18
CA MET A 148 21.15 -8.78 9.90
C MET A 148 22.34 -9.47 9.23
N ARG A 149 22.12 -10.54 8.45
CA ARG A 149 23.20 -11.29 7.78
C ARG A 149 23.69 -10.67 6.47
N GLY A 150 23.18 -9.50 6.11
CA GLY A 150 23.51 -8.85 4.84
C GLY A 150 22.70 -9.45 3.70
N VAL A 151 21.89 -8.60 3.08
CA VAL A 151 20.92 -8.95 2.04
C VAL A 151 21.65 -9.06 0.67
N GLU A 152 22.80 -9.72 0.65
CA GLU A 152 23.71 -9.75 -0.51
C GLU A 152 23.24 -10.75 -1.61
N GLY A 153 22.22 -11.56 -1.33
CA GLY A 153 21.59 -12.48 -2.31
C GLY A 153 20.21 -12.04 -2.83
N ALA A 154 19.71 -10.85 -2.49
CA ALA A 154 18.28 -10.56 -2.60
C ALA A 154 17.78 -10.08 -3.95
N ALA A 155 18.64 -9.89 -4.96
CA ALA A 155 18.16 -9.53 -6.29
C ALA A 155 17.27 -10.63 -6.88
N ALA A 156 17.68 -11.90 -6.75
CA ALA A 156 16.92 -13.04 -7.25
C ALA A 156 15.63 -13.27 -6.45
N ILE A 157 15.71 -13.21 -5.12
CA ILE A 157 14.53 -13.38 -4.24
C ILE A 157 13.52 -12.25 -4.50
N ASN A 158 13.97 -11.00 -4.58
CA ASN A 158 13.08 -9.86 -4.87
C ASN A 158 12.46 -9.96 -6.26
N ALA A 159 13.20 -10.43 -7.27
CA ALA A 159 12.66 -10.65 -8.61
C ALA A 159 11.57 -11.75 -8.62
N ILE A 160 11.81 -12.87 -7.93
CA ILE A 160 10.80 -13.93 -7.77
C ILE A 160 9.56 -13.39 -7.07
N VAL A 161 9.73 -12.64 -5.97
CA VAL A 161 8.62 -12.04 -5.23
C VAL A 161 7.84 -11.04 -6.09
N LEU A 162 8.52 -10.22 -6.90
CA LEU A 162 7.87 -9.31 -7.83
C LEU A 162 7.02 -10.07 -8.86
N VAL A 163 7.57 -11.08 -9.52
CA VAL A 163 6.84 -11.89 -10.51
C VAL A 163 5.66 -12.61 -9.85
N ALA A 164 5.87 -13.21 -8.68
CA ALA A 164 4.82 -13.89 -7.91
C ALA A 164 3.69 -12.95 -7.52
N LYS A 165 3.97 -11.67 -7.25
CA LYS A 165 2.95 -10.63 -6.98
C LYS A 165 2.20 -10.20 -8.23
N LEU A 166 2.91 -10.08 -9.36
CA LEU A 166 2.31 -9.60 -10.60
C LEU A 166 1.36 -10.61 -11.23
N ILE A 167 1.65 -11.92 -11.14
CA ILE A 167 0.81 -12.97 -11.74
C ILE A 167 -0.65 -12.89 -11.26
N PRO A 168 -0.97 -12.89 -9.96
CA PRO A 168 -2.35 -12.76 -9.49
C PRO A 168 -3.02 -11.46 -9.92
N LEU A 169 -2.28 -10.34 -9.98
CA LEU A 169 -2.81 -9.06 -10.45
C LEU A 169 -3.20 -9.12 -11.94
N PHE A 170 -2.33 -9.69 -12.78
CA PHE A 170 -2.64 -9.88 -14.20
C PHE A 170 -3.82 -10.83 -14.40
N VAL A 171 -3.86 -11.94 -13.65
CA VAL A 171 -5.00 -12.88 -13.69
C VAL A 171 -6.29 -12.18 -13.27
N PHE A 172 -6.26 -11.35 -12.22
CA PHE A 172 -7.41 -10.59 -11.77
C PHE A 172 -7.91 -9.60 -12.84
N VAL A 173 -7.00 -8.89 -13.51
CA VAL A 173 -7.35 -7.97 -14.62
C VAL A 173 -7.99 -8.74 -15.78
N ILE A 174 -7.40 -9.86 -16.20
CA ILE A 174 -7.94 -10.68 -17.30
C ILE A 174 -9.32 -11.24 -16.92
N ALA A 175 -9.46 -11.80 -15.72
CA ALA A 175 -10.74 -12.30 -15.22
C ALA A 175 -11.78 -11.18 -15.15
N GLY A 176 -11.40 -10.00 -14.70
CA GLY A 176 -12.24 -8.80 -14.70
C GLY A 176 -12.74 -8.45 -16.10
N ILE A 177 -11.86 -8.41 -17.11
CA ILE A 177 -12.22 -8.11 -18.50
C ILE A 177 -13.17 -9.18 -19.06
N VAL A 178 -12.90 -10.47 -18.85
CA VAL A 178 -13.71 -11.58 -19.38
C VAL A 178 -15.10 -11.62 -18.72
N THR A 179 -15.20 -11.29 -17.44
CA THR A 179 -16.46 -11.31 -16.69
C THR A 179 -17.22 -9.97 -16.71
N PHE A 180 -16.63 -8.94 -17.31
CA PHE A 180 -17.18 -7.59 -17.29
C PHE A 180 -18.51 -7.50 -18.03
N LYS A 181 -19.56 -7.06 -17.33
CA LYS A 181 -20.89 -6.82 -17.90
C LYS A 181 -21.14 -5.33 -18.00
N ALA A 182 -20.87 -4.75 -19.17
CA ALA A 182 -20.99 -3.31 -19.41
C ALA A 182 -22.39 -2.75 -19.07
N GLY A 183 -23.46 -3.47 -19.41
CA GLY A 183 -24.83 -3.05 -19.09
C GLY A 183 -25.10 -2.92 -17.59
N VAL A 184 -24.57 -3.85 -16.79
CA VAL A 184 -24.69 -3.81 -15.32
C VAL A 184 -23.84 -2.67 -14.75
N PHE A 185 -22.62 -2.51 -15.25
CA PHE A 185 -21.71 -1.46 -14.82
C PHE A 185 -22.29 -0.06 -15.04
N ILE A 186 -22.84 0.20 -16.24
CA ILE A 186 -23.42 1.50 -16.58
C ILE A 186 -24.69 1.77 -15.76
N ALA A 187 -25.56 0.77 -15.62
CA ALA A 187 -26.81 0.90 -14.87
C ALA A 187 -26.57 1.22 -13.38
N HIS A 188 -25.50 0.68 -12.79
CA HIS A 188 -25.22 0.79 -11.36
C HIS A 188 -23.98 1.65 -11.04
N PHE A 189 -23.49 2.44 -11.98
CA PHE A 189 -22.25 3.20 -11.81
C PHE A 189 -22.27 4.16 -10.61
N TRP A 190 -23.43 4.77 -10.34
CA TRP A 190 -23.68 5.68 -9.23
C TRP A 190 -24.59 5.08 -8.16
N GLN A 191 -24.73 3.75 -8.13
CA GLN A 191 -25.56 3.07 -7.15
C GLN A 191 -24.69 2.30 -6.17
N ASN A 192 -25.09 2.35 -4.91
CA ASN A 192 -24.54 1.47 -3.89
C ASN A 192 -25.31 0.16 -3.92
N PHE A 193 -24.63 -0.94 -3.67
CA PHE A 193 -25.30 -2.20 -3.39
C PHE A 193 -25.07 -2.59 -1.94
N VAL A 194 -26.14 -3.02 -1.28
CA VAL A 194 -26.05 -3.67 0.03
C VAL A 194 -26.46 -5.12 -0.18
N ALA A 195 -25.56 -6.04 0.13
CA ALA A 195 -25.86 -7.45 0.22
C ALA A 195 -26.37 -7.74 1.64
N ASN A 196 -27.68 -7.99 1.78
CA ASN A 196 -28.22 -8.49 3.04
C ASN A 196 -27.92 -9.98 3.15
N THR A 197 -27.01 -10.39 4.04
CA THR A 197 -26.71 -11.80 4.31
C THR A 197 -27.45 -12.33 5.54
N ASN A 198 -27.93 -13.58 5.49
CA ASN A 198 -28.44 -14.29 6.65
C ASN A 198 -27.31 -14.57 7.67
N ALA A 199 -27.67 -14.98 8.89
CA ALA A 199 -26.73 -15.46 9.90
C ALA A 199 -25.86 -16.65 9.40
N ASP A 200 -26.34 -17.37 8.38
CA ASP A 200 -25.66 -18.50 7.74
C ASP A 200 -24.76 -18.09 6.55
N GLY A 201 -24.59 -16.79 6.29
CA GLY A 201 -23.72 -16.26 5.23
C GLY A 201 -24.32 -16.23 3.82
N VAL A 202 -25.58 -16.65 3.66
CA VAL A 202 -26.29 -16.67 2.36
C VAL A 202 -26.89 -15.29 2.04
N ILE A 203 -26.69 -14.76 0.83
CA ILE A 203 -27.23 -13.47 0.38
C ILE A 203 -28.75 -13.58 0.17
N LYS A 204 -29.52 -12.82 0.94
CA LYS A 204 -30.99 -12.75 0.92
C LYS A 204 -31.53 -11.78 -0.12
N SER A 205 -30.91 -10.61 -0.28
CA SER A 205 -31.25 -9.64 -1.32
C SER A 205 -30.08 -8.71 -1.64
N LEU A 206 -29.96 -8.32 -2.92
CA LEU A 206 -29.15 -7.16 -3.32
C LEU A 206 -30.09 -5.97 -3.46
N THR A 207 -29.91 -4.97 -2.60
CA THR A 207 -30.65 -3.71 -2.70
C THR A 207 -29.75 -2.65 -3.29
N TRP A 208 -30.21 -2.01 -4.37
CA TRP A 208 -29.51 -0.91 -5.02
C TRP A 208 -30.11 0.41 -4.58
N SER A 209 -29.30 1.32 -4.07
CA SER A 209 -29.71 2.67 -3.72
C SER A 209 -28.93 3.69 -4.54
N ASN A 210 -29.63 4.71 -5.05
CA ASN A 210 -28.97 5.84 -5.70
C ASN A 210 -28.08 6.56 -4.68
N MET A 211 -26.84 6.81 -5.07
CA MET A 211 -25.89 7.51 -4.22
C MET A 211 -26.30 8.98 -4.07
N THR A 212 -26.39 9.45 -2.82
CA THR A 212 -26.55 10.88 -2.52
C THR A 212 -25.19 11.58 -2.41
N GLY A 213 -25.17 12.92 -2.46
CA GLY A 213 -23.93 13.69 -2.26
C GLY A 213 -23.28 13.47 -0.89
N GLY A 214 -24.08 13.24 0.16
CA GLY A 214 -23.59 12.89 1.50
C GLY A 214 -22.94 11.50 1.53
N ASP A 215 -23.54 10.54 0.83
CA ASP A 215 -22.99 9.19 0.70
C ASP A 215 -21.66 9.19 -0.05
N LEU A 216 -21.52 10.02 -1.08
CA LEU A 216 -20.28 10.14 -1.84
C LEU A 216 -19.12 10.58 -0.93
N PHE A 217 -19.32 11.59 -0.07
CA PHE A 217 -18.28 12.02 0.86
C PHE A 217 -17.86 10.89 1.81
N SER A 218 -18.84 10.13 2.32
CA SER A 218 -18.56 8.97 3.17
C SER A 218 -17.79 7.87 2.43
N GLN A 219 -18.14 7.59 1.17
CA GLN A 219 -17.45 6.62 0.32
C GLN A 219 -16.02 7.04 0.01
N VAL A 220 -15.81 8.32 -0.31
CA VAL A 220 -14.47 8.86 -0.52
C VAL A 220 -13.66 8.71 0.76
N LYS A 221 -14.19 9.16 1.90
CA LYS A 221 -13.51 9.01 3.19
C LYS A 221 -13.16 7.56 3.51
N GLY A 222 -14.11 6.63 3.32
CA GLY A 222 -13.90 5.20 3.52
C GLY A 222 -12.82 4.63 2.61
N SER A 223 -12.90 4.94 1.32
CA SER A 223 -11.93 4.51 0.31
C SER A 223 -10.52 5.05 0.61
N LEU A 224 -10.41 6.32 1.02
CA LEU A 224 -9.13 6.93 1.38
C LEU A 224 -8.44 6.20 2.55
N MET A 225 -9.19 5.77 3.56
CA MET A 225 -8.64 5.03 4.71
C MET A 225 -8.03 3.69 4.30
N VAL A 226 -8.54 3.06 3.25
CA VAL A 226 -8.00 1.80 2.72
C VAL A 226 -6.88 2.07 1.72
N MET A 227 -7.11 2.97 0.76
CA MET A 227 -6.17 3.27 -0.31
C MET A 227 -4.83 3.81 0.21
N ILE A 228 -4.78 4.46 1.38
CA ILE A 228 -3.52 4.95 1.97
C ILE A 228 -2.48 3.83 2.10
N TRP A 229 -2.91 2.60 2.37
CA TRP A 229 -2.03 1.43 2.50
C TRP A 229 -1.30 1.05 1.22
N VAL A 230 -1.81 1.46 0.06
CA VAL A 230 -1.20 1.21 -1.26
C VAL A 230 -0.05 2.19 -1.52
N PHE A 231 -0.08 3.34 -0.86
CA PHE A 231 0.90 4.41 -1.04
C PHE A 231 2.00 4.41 0.02
N VAL A 232 1.83 3.62 1.10
CA VAL A 232 2.87 3.41 2.11
C VAL A 232 4.09 2.78 1.45
N GLY A 233 5.23 3.48 1.50
CA GLY A 233 6.51 3.02 0.93
C GLY A 233 7.02 3.87 -0.23
N ILE A 234 6.19 4.76 -0.78
CA ILE A 234 6.64 5.77 -1.74
C ILE A 234 7.65 6.74 -1.10
N GLU A 235 7.53 6.98 0.20
CA GLU A 235 8.50 7.77 0.95
C GLU A 235 9.87 7.09 0.95
N GLY A 236 9.93 5.78 1.21
CA GLY A 236 11.19 5.02 1.19
C GLY A 236 11.87 5.04 -0.19
N ALA A 237 11.08 5.07 -1.25
CA ALA A 237 11.52 5.28 -2.62
C ALA A 237 12.09 6.69 -2.85
N ALA A 238 11.39 7.74 -2.41
CA ALA A 238 11.88 9.13 -2.47
C ALA A 238 13.17 9.34 -1.66
N MET A 239 13.36 8.59 -0.57
CA MET A 239 14.56 8.65 0.28
C MET A 239 15.76 7.89 -0.31
N MET A 240 15.55 7.03 -1.32
CA MET A 240 16.64 6.32 -2.01
C MET A 240 17.43 7.21 -2.98
N GLY A 241 17.18 8.52 -3.02
CA GLY A 241 17.96 9.49 -3.79
C GLY A 241 19.47 9.41 -3.54
N ASP A 242 19.91 9.03 -2.33
CA ASP A 242 21.33 8.84 -2.01
C ASP A 242 21.97 7.62 -2.70
N ARG A 243 21.15 6.65 -3.13
CA ARG A 243 21.59 5.44 -3.87
C ARG A 243 21.37 5.56 -5.38
N ALA A 244 20.68 6.61 -5.85
CA ALA A 244 20.43 6.83 -7.27
C ALA A 244 21.71 7.27 -8.01
N LYS A 245 21.80 6.92 -9.30
CA LYS A 245 22.89 7.36 -10.18
C LYS A 245 22.97 8.88 -10.28
N ARG A 246 21.81 9.53 -10.34
CA ARG A 246 21.62 10.98 -10.22
C ARG A 246 20.47 11.23 -9.25
N LYS A 247 20.63 12.19 -8.33
CA LYS A 247 19.54 12.56 -7.40
C LYS A 247 18.28 13.04 -8.13
N SER A 248 18.44 13.69 -9.28
CA SER A 248 17.32 14.10 -10.15
C SER A 248 16.57 12.94 -10.81
N ASP A 249 17.18 11.75 -10.95
CA ASP A 249 16.48 10.56 -11.43
C ASP A 249 15.51 10.02 -10.36
N ALA A 250 15.77 10.27 -9.06
CA ALA A 250 14.86 9.88 -7.99
C ALA A 250 13.56 10.68 -7.96
N GLY A 251 13.59 11.93 -8.41
CA GLY A 251 12.39 12.74 -8.56
C GLY A 251 11.57 12.42 -9.83
N LYS A 252 12.20 11.82 -10.84
CA LYS A 252 11.53 11.42 -12.09
C LYS A 252 10.89 10.04 -12.00
N ALA A 253 11.44 9.17 -11.16
CA ALA A 253 10.93 7.83 -10.91
C ALA A 253 9.65 7.88 -10.08
#